data_AF-A0AA36G039-F1
#
_entry.id   AF-A0AA36G039-F1
#
_cell.length_a   1.000
_cell.length_b   1.000
_cell.length_c   1.000
_cell.angle_alpha   90.00
_cell.angle_beta   90.00
_cell.angle_gamma   90.00
#
_symmetry.space_group_name_H-M   'P 1'
#
loop_
_entity.id
_entity.type
_entity.pdbx_description
1 polymer ?
#
loop_
_entity_poly.entity_id
_entity_poly.type
_entity_poly.pdbx_seq_one_letter_code
_entity_poly.pdbx_strand_id
1 'polypeptide(L)'
;MPTGSPDVHVRECTKGQTPPYLAICTEPTSFLRLRPMYILLLYFGWVMAFQIVRLAGTTIGPNHYEMVSDANPKNAFWYIENGTDLLWPVPIRRLPSCSRMFVGKLVYSSTPKSNSRQMKKMLCELLLRKLGMNITKDVEDDLTTGKNWCLRSHGRAKMSYLKGWENLNNTKMFVWRDPVDRFVSMYGHVCISLKRCGKAGESIHTAAKAFYEYLQFGTVPKGAVTPEFFVHHISPTSWSCDIGAYPTEFVPIAYSKKPEVLIKRLRRVFRKVEAPRSWIEKALRRLKKTTTNKARLDPKKAGRYDRWMREVRSNPTTMSYVLATYYHDYRLWNKRMPTINKL
;
A
#
# COMPACT_ATOMS: atom_id res chain seq x y z
N MET A 1 17.57 44.93 28.65
CA MET A 1 18.23 43.96 27.77
C MET A 1 19.49 43.46 28.45
N PRO A 2 19.62 42.15 28.66
CA PRO A 2 20.94 41.52 28.65
C PRO A 2 20.99 40.41 27.59
N THR A 3 21.99 40.52 26.73
CA THR A 3 22.40 39.51 25.74
C THR A 3 23.21 38.42 26.44
N GLY A 4 22.61 37.24 26.61
CA GLY A 4 23.30 36.03 27.09
C GLY A 4 23.31 34.97 26.01
N SER A 5 24.48 34.67 25.46
CA SER A 5 24.73 33.52 24.60
C SER A 5 24.79 32.25 25.46
N PRO A 6 24.19 31.12 25.06
CA PRO A 6 24.32 29.88 25.82
C PRO A 6 25.68 29.22 25.57
N ASP A 7 26.43 29.01 26.66
CA ASP A 7 27.63 28.18 26.70
C ASP A 7 27.30 26.72 26.36
N VAL A 8 27.99 26.18 25.35
CA VAL A 8 27.95 24.76 25.01
C VAL A 8 29.07 24.05 25.79
N HIS A 9 28.70 23.32 26.83
CA HIS A 9 29.62 22.38 27.49
C HIS A 9 29.89 21.18 26.57
N VAL A 10 31.12 21.12 26.03
CA VAL A 10 31.67 19.91 25.41
C VAL A 10 32.16 18.99 26.53
N ARG A 11 31.54 17.81 26.67
CA ARG A 11 32.07 16.73 27.55
C ARG A 11 33.06 15.88 26.76
N GLU A 12 34.27 15.76 27.27
CA GLU A 12 35.29 14.83 26.79
C GLU A 12 34.86 13.37 27.03
N CYS A 13 35.07 12.50 26.04
CA CYS A 13 34.88 11.06 26.18
C CYS A 13 36.08 10.44 26.90
N THR A 14 35.87 9.96 28.13
CA THR A 14 36.86 9.17 28.87
C THR A 14 36.92 7.74 28.34
N LYS A 15 38.14 7.23 28.11
CA LYS A 15 38.44 5.83 27.78
C LYS A 15 37.90 4.90 28.87
N GLY A 16 37.15 3.85 28.52
CA GLY A 16 37.00 2.70 29.41
C GLY A 16 35.65 1.96 29.50
N GLN A 17 34.70 2.12 28.58
CA GLN A 17 33.51 1.24 28.52
C GLN A 17 33.11 0.94 27.07
N THR A 18 33.13 -0.34 26.68
CA THR A 18 32.59 -0.84 25.41
C THR A 18 31.08 -1.09 25.51
N PRO A 19 30.26 -0.48 24.63
CA PRO A 19 28.84 -0.83 24.44
C PRO A 19 28.67 -1.89 23.34
N PRO A 20 27.51 -2.60 23.30
CA PRO A 20 27.13 -3.35 22.11
C PRO A 20 26.59 -2.37 21.06
N TYR A 21 26.90 -2.65 19.79
CA TYR A 21 26.51 -1.93 18.56
C TYR A 21 27.44 -0.79 18.11
N LEU A 22 28.28 -1.17 17.14
CA LEU A 22 29.01 -0.42 16.11
C LEU A 22 28.79 1.11 16.09
N ALA A 23 29.74 1.85 16.65
CA ALA A 23 29.98 3.25 16.32
C ALA A 23 31.36 3.34 15.64
N ILE A 24 31.42 3.89 14.43
CA ILE A 24 32.67 4.23 13.75
C ILE A 24 33.08 5.62 14.27
N CYS A 25 34.09 5.67 15.12
CA CYS A 25 34.78 6.91 15.50
C CYS A 25 35.93 7.12 14.50
N THR A 26 35.94 8.24 13.78
CA THR A 26 37.10 8.71 13.01
C THR A 26 37.76 9.87 13.75
N GLU A 27 39.06 9.77 14.03
CA GLU A 27 39.88 10.83 14.63
C GLU A 27 39.98 12.08 13.74
N PRO A 28 40.21 13.28 14.32
CA PRO A 28 40.36 14.51 13.57
C PRO A 28 41.79 14.63 13.04
N THR A 29 41.97 14.43 11.74
CA THR A 29 43.20 14.85 11.05
C THR A 29 42.95 16.19 10.34
N SER A 30 43.71 17.19 10.80
CA SER A 30 44.21 18.36 10.06
C SER A 30 43.31 19.00 9.00
N PHE A 31 42.85 20.21 9.32
CA PHE A 31 42.33 21.21 8.40
C PHE A 31 43.26 21.41 7.17
N LEU A 32 42.86 20.85 6.03
CA LEU A 32 43.33 21.26 4.72
C LEU A 32 42.28 22.22 4.13
N ARG A 33 42.66 23.49 3.95
CA ARG A 33 41.93 24.47 3.13
C ARG A 33 41.86 23.94 1.70
N LEU A 34 40.78 23.22 1.37
CA LEU A 34 40.50 22.83 -0.01
C LEU A 34 39.97 24.04 -0.78
N ARG A 35 40.72 24.44 -1.80
CA ARG A 35 40.34 25.49 -2.76
C ARG A 35 39.05 25.08 -3.50
N PRO A 36 38.23 26.05 -3.94
CA PRO A 36 36.93 25.80 -4.59
C PRO A 36 36.95 24.87 -5.83
N MET A 37 38.12 24.62 -6.43
CA MET A 37 38.28 23.63 -7.50
C MET A 37 38.00 22.17 -7.08
N TYR A 38 38.25 21.80 -5.82
CA TYR A 38 38.06 20.39 -5.38
C TYR A 38 36.58 20.01 -5.22
N ILE A 39 35.71 20.96 -4.89
CA ILE A 39 34.26 20.71 -4.81
C ILE A 39 33.69 20.49 -6.22
N LEU A 40 34.18 21.23 -7.21
CA LEU A 40 33.83 21.02 -8.62
C LEU A 40 34.30 19.66 -9.14
N LEU A 41 35.51 19.22 -8.78
CA LEU A 41 36.01 17.90 -9.18
C LEU A 41 35.25 16.74 -8.52
N LEU A 42 34.83 16.88 -7.26
CA LEU A 42 33.99 15.87 -6.60
C LEU A 42 32.58 15.83 -7.18
N TYR A 43 32.02 16.99 -7.56
CA TYR A 43 30.72 17.08 -8.21
C TYR A 43 30.75 16.50 -9.63
N PHE A 44 31.76 16.84 -10.43
CA PHE A 44 31.97 16.27 -11.77
C PHE A 44 32.31 14.78 -11.71
N GLY A 45 33.09 14.34 -10.72
CA GLY A 45 33.37 12.92 -10.47
C GLY A 45 32.09 12.12 -10.17
N TRP A 46 31.17 12.69 -9.39
CA TRP A 46 29.87 12.07 -9.11
C TRP A 46 28.95 12.01 -10.33
N VAL A 47 28.88 13.09 -11.12
CA VAL A 47 28.06 13.15 -12.34
C VAL A 47 28.62 12.20 -13.42
N MET A 48 29.95 12.10 -13.55
CA MET A 48 30.61 11.19 -14.48
C MET A 48 30.48 9.72 -14.03
N ALA A 49 30.58 9.42 -12.73
CA ALA A 49 30.35 8.07 -12.21
C ALA A 49 28.92 7.58 -12.51
N PHE A 50 27.92 8.47 -12.43
CA PHE A 50 26.53 8.15 -12.76
C PHE A 50 26.32 7.89 -14.27
N GLN A 51 27.04 8.60 -15.13
CA GLN A 51 27.00 8.38 -16.58
C GLN A 51 27.76 7.11 -17.00
N ILE A 52 28.86 6.78 -16.32
CA ILE A 52 29.63 5.55 -16.56
C ILE A 52 28.83 4.32 -16.13
N VAL A 53 28.10 4.36 -15.00
CA VAL A 53 27.14 3.29 -14.61
C VAL A 53 26.01 3.13 -15.62
N ARG A 54 25.67 4.19 -16.38
CA ARG A 54 24.65 4.15 -17.43
C ARG A 54 25.17 3.56 -18.76
N LEU A 55 26.48 3.64 -19.01
CA LEU A 55 27.12 3.16 -20.24
C LEU A 55 27.78 1.78 -20.08
N ALA A 56 28.28 1.46 -18.88
CA ALA A 56 28.78 0.13 -18.55
C ALA A 56 27.59 -0.75 -18.13
N GLY A 57 27.03 -1.45 -19.12
CA GLY A 57 26.03 -2.51 -18.94
C GLY A 57 26.55 -3.64 -18.07
N THR A 58 26.60 -3.39 -16.76
CA THR A 58 27.01 -4.34 -15.75
C THR A 58 25.78 -5.06 -15.23
N THR A 59 25.81 -6.38 -15.40
CA THR A 59 24.90 -7.35 -14.83
C THR A 59 24.90 -7.24 -13.31
N ILE A 60 23.83 -6.67 -12.75
CA ILE A 60 23.54 -6.64 -11.31
C ILE A 60 22.37 -7.61 -11.06
N GLY A 61 22.49 -8.44 -10.02
CA GLY A 61 21.70 -9.66 -9.77
C GLY A 61 20.16 -9.53 -9.67
N PRO A 62 19.46 -10.66 -9.43
CA PRO A 62 18.06 -10.90 -9.83
C PRO A 62 16.97 -10.17 -8.99
N ASN A 63 17.29 -9.10 -8.28
CA ASN A 63 16.33 -8.36 -7.45
C ASN A 63 16.27 -6.85 -7.74
N HIS A 64 16.79 -6.38 -8.88
CA HIS A 64 16.53 -5.00 -9.32
C HIS A 64 15.24 -4.93 -10.13
N TYR A 65 14.23 -4.28 -9.54
CA TYR A 65 13.04 -3.85 -10.25
C TYR A 65 13.45 -2.78 -11.26
N GLU A 66 13.26 -3.07 -12.55
CA GLU A 66 13.19 -2.01 -13.55
C GLU A 66 12.08 -1.04 -13.11
N MET A 67 12.46 0.20 -12.82
CA MET A 67 11.51 1.28 -12.92
C MET A 67 10.98 1.21 -14.35
N VAL A 68 9.70 0.90 -14.52
CA VAL A 68 9.03 1.08 -15.82
C VAL A 68 9.22 2.54 -16.17
N SER A 69 10.25 2.85 -16.95
CA SER A 69 10.61 4.20 -17.33
C SER A 69 9.50 4.68 -18.27
N ASP A 70 8.58 5.48 -17.73
CA ASP A 70 7.55 6.12 -18.55
C ASP A 70 8.29 6.98 -19.59
N ALA A 71 8.04 6.73 -20.88
CA ALA A 71 8.70 7.42 -21.99
C ALA A 71 8.39 8.93 -22.06
N ASN A 72 7.54 9.44 -21.15
CA ASN A 72 7.28 10.86 -21.01
C ASN A 72 7.22 11.28 -19.52
N PRO A 73 8.37 11.63 -18.91
CA PRO A 73 8.46 11.96 -17.49
C PRO A 73 7.63 13.19 -17.09
N LYS A 74 7.20 14.05 -18.03
CA LYS A 74 6.46 15.29 -17.75
C LYS A 74 5.10 15.10 -17.07
N ASN A 75 4.55 13.88 -17.04
CA ASN A 75 3.23 13.58 -16.45
C ASN A 75 3.29 12.84 -15.10
N ALA A 76 4.49 12.60 -14.56
CA ALA A 76 4.67 11.85 -13.32
C ALA A 76 4.87 12.74 -12.09
N PHE A 77 4.80 14.07 -12.24
CA PHE A 77 5.17 15.02 -11.21
C PHE A 77 4.00 15.89 -10.75
N TRP A 78 3.99 16.22 -9.47
CA TRP A 78 3.08 17.21 -8.90
C TRP A 78 3.87 18.24 -8.11
N TYR A 79 3.53 19.50 -8.30
CA TYR A 79 4.05 20.59 -7.48
C TYR A 79 3.20 20.73 -6.22
N ILE A 80 3.86 20.88 -5.08
CA ILE A 80 3.25 21.31 -3.82
C ILE A 80 3.64 22.76 -3.56
N GLU A 81 2.73 23.51 -2.92
CA GLU A 81 2.88 24.83 -2.28
C GLU A 81 3.91 25.78 -2.94
N ASN A 82 3.41 26.85 -3.57
CA ASN A 82 4.24 27.89 -4.22
C ASN A 82 5.16 27.40 -5.35
N GLY A 83 5.03 26.13 -5.79
CA GLY A 83 5.76 25.60 -6.93
C GLY A 83 7.18 25.13 -6.62
N THR A 84 7.59 25.08 -5.36
CA THR A 84 8.98 24.77 -4.97
C THR A 84 9.22 23.28 -4.73
N ASP A 85 8.22 22.52 -4.29
CA ASP A 85 8.39 21.10 -3.95
C ASP A 85 7.81 20.18 -5.03
N LEU A 86 8.64 19.24 -5.52
CA LEU A 86 8.25 18.23 -6.51
C LEU A 86 7.95 16.90 -5.83
N LEU A 87 6.72 16.41 -5.96
CA LEU A 87 6.37 15.06 -5.57
C LEU A 87 6.72 14.06 -6.66
N TRP A 88 7.53 13.08 -6.28
CA TRP A 88 7.81 11.90 -7.08
C TRP A 88 6.80 10.80 -6.76
N PRO A 89 6.39 9.99 -7.76
CA PRO A 89 5.64 8.78 -7.50
C PRO A 89 6.37 7.89 -6.50
N VAL A 90 5.62 7.32 -5.56
CA VAL A 90 6.16 6.32 -4.64
C VAL A 90 6.64 5.10 -5.44
N PRO A 91 7.90 4.66 -5.28
CA PRO A 91 8.43 3.53 -6.06
C PRO A 91 7.65 2.26 -5.78
N ILE A 92 7.51 1.38 -6.77
CA ILE A 92 6.88 0.07 -6.54
C ILE A 92 7.77 -0.76 -5.60
N ARG A 93 7.21 -1.24 -4.49
CA ARG A 93 7.88 -2.18 -3.57
C ARG A 93 7.02 -3.41 -3.35
N ARG A 94 7.65 -4.54 -3.08
CA ARG A 94 6.95 -5.77 -2.70
C ARG A 94 6.62 -5.75 -1.22
N LEU A 95 5.36 -6.02 -0.86
CA LEU A 95 5.00 -6.23 0.54
C LEU A 95 5.63 -7.53 1.08
N PRO A 96 6.24 -7.49 2.28
CA PRO A 96 6.88 -8.68 2.86
C PRO A 96 5.89 -9.80 3.12
N SER A 97 4.65 -9.46 3.47
CA SER A 97 3.56 -10.43 3.60
C SER A 97 2.39 -10.08 2.68
N CYS A 98 1.80 -11.12 2.07
CA CYS A 98 0.62 -11.02 1.24
C CYS A 98 -0.32 -12.16 1.60
N SER A 99 -1.62 -11.89 1.54
CA SER A 99 -2.66 -12.90 1.67
C SER A 99 -3.17 -13.33 0.29
N ARG A 100 -2.81 -14.53 -0.19
CA ARG A 100 -3.45 -15.15 -1.38
C ARG A 100 -4.40 -16.29 -1.00
N MET A 101 -5.59 -16.38 -1.59
CA MET A 101 -6.49 -17.52 -1.41
C MET A 101 -6.62 -18.34 -2.68
N PHE A 102 -6.60 -19.66 -2.56
CA PHE A 102 -6.73 -20.61 -3.66
C PHE A 102 -8.06 -21.35 -3.55
N VAL A 103 -8.85 -21.35 -4.62
CA VAL A 103 -10.12 -22.09 -4.70
C VAL A 103 -10.19 -22.75 -6.07
N GLY A 104 -9.73 -24.01 -6.16
CA GLY A 104 -9.52 -24.66 -7.46
C GLY A 104 -8.53 -23.87 -8.33
N LYS A 105 -8.93 -23.56 -9.57
CA LYS A 105 -8.14 -22.78 -10.53
C LYS A 105 -8.17 -21.26 -10.31
N LEU A 106 -8.74 -20.78 -9.21
CA LEU A 106 -8.81 -19.36 -8.88
C LEU A 106 -7.79 -18.99 -7.79
N VAL A 107 -7.01 -17.95 -8.06
CA VAL A 107 -6.13 -17.30 -7.08
C VAL A 107 -6.65 -15.89 -6.81
N TYR A 108 -6.94 -15.60 -5.55
CA TYR A 108 -7.33 -14.26 -5.11
C TYR A 108 -6.20 -13.62 -4.31
N SER A 109 -5.67 -12.51 -4.82
CA SER A 109 -4.73 -11.66 -4.11
C SER A 109 -5.48 -10.62 -3.28
N SER A 110 -5.39 -10.74 -1.96
CA SER A 110 -6.11 -9.86 -1.03
C SER A 110 -5.40 -8.53 -0.86
N THR A 111 -6.09 -7.46 -1.23
CA THR A 111 -5.63 -6.09 -1.09
C THR A 111 -6.39 -5.41 0.07
N PRO A 112 -5.68 -4.94 1.12
CA PRO A 112 -6.32 -4.24 2.22
C PRO A 112 -7.13 -3.05 1.71
N LYS A 113 -8.29 -2.84 2.35
CA LYS A 113 -9.25 -1.79 2.00
C LYS A 113 -9.90 -1.93 0.62
N SER A 114 -9.84 -3.09 -0.02
CA SER A 114 -10.59 -3.35 -1.26
C SER A 114 -11.59 -4.50 -1.07
N ASN A 115 -12.43 -4.41 -0.04
CA ASN A 115 -13.42 -5.45 0.30
C ASN A 115 -12.80 -6.84 0.60
N SER A 116 -11.53 -6.86 1.03
CA SER A 116 -10.77 -8.08 1.23
C SER A 116 -11.36 -9.04 2.24
N ARG A 117 -11.93 -8.52 3.35
CA ARG A 117 -12.55 -9.35 4.38
C ARG A 117 -13.75 -10.13 3.83
N GLN A 118 -14.63 -9.46 3.09
CA GLN A 118 -15.81 -10.07 2.48
C GLN A 118 -15.42 -11.08 1.40
N MET A 119 -14.41 -10.75 0.58
CA MET A 119 -13.91 -11.66 -0.43
C MET A 119 -13.33 -12.94 0.20
N LYS A 120 -12.52 -12.79 1.25
CA LYS A 120 -11.95 -13.93 1.98
C LYS A 120 -13.03 -14.86 2.54
N LYS A 121 -14.09 -14.30 3.14
CA LYS A 121 -15.23 -15.08 3.66
C LYS A 121 -15.92 -15.89 2.57
N MET A 122 -16.21 -15.24 1.43
CA MET A 122 -16.90 -15.88 0.32
C MET A 122 -16.05 -16.98 -0.32
N LEU A 123 -14.76 -16.73 -0.55
CA LEU A 123 -13.84 -17.74 -1.09
C LEU A 123 -13.62 -18.89 -0.12
N CYS A 124 -13.57 -18.60 1.18
CA CYS A 124 -13.55 -19.64 2.20
C CYS A 124 -14.79 -20.54 2.09
N GLU A 125 -15.99 -19.98 1.96
CA GLU A 125 -17.19 -20.79 1.81
C GLU A 125 -17.09 -21.73 0.60
N LEU A 126 -16.63 -21.21 -0.54
CA LEU A 126 -16.43 -22.02 -1.75
C LEU A 126 -15.40 -23.13 -1.53
N LEU A 127 -14.30 -22.82 -0.82
CA LEU A 127 -13.27 -23.80 -0.48
C LEU A 127 -13.81 -24.91 0.42
N LEU A 128 -14.51 -24.56 1.51
CA LEU A 128 -15.07 -25.54 2.45
C LEU A 128 -16.04 -26.50 1.75
N ARG A 129 -16.93 -25.97 0.91
CA ARG A 129 -17.85 -26.81 0.12
C ARG A 129 -17.09 -27.74 -0.83
N LYS A 130 -16.03 -27.24 -1.49
CA LYS A 130 -15.19 -28.05 -2.38
C LYS A 130 -14.47 -29.18 -1.63
N LEU A 131 -14.12 -28.95 -0.37
CA LEU A 131 -13.53 -29.97 0.52
C LEU A 131 -14.57 -30.93 1.11
N GLY A 132 -15.86 -30.85 0.71
CA GLY A 132 -16.92 -31.68 1.25
C GLY A 132 -17.28 -31.36 2.70
N MET A 133 -16.82 -30.23 3.24
CA MET A 133 -17.09 -29.85 4.63
C MET A 133 -18.51 -29.31 4.78
N ASN A 134 -19.24 -29.84 5.77
CA ASN A 134 -20.52 -29.29 6.17
C ASN A 134 -20.32 -27.92 6.82
N ILE A 135 -20.90 -26.89 6.19
CA ILE A 135 -20.95 -25.55 6.77
C ILE A 135 -22.05 -25.56 7.82
N THR A 136 -21.65 -25.78 9.08
CA THR A 136 -22.55 -25.70 10.23
C THR A 136 -23.04 -24.27 10.43
N LYS A 137 -24.08 -24.10 11.25
CA LYS A 137 -24.60 -22.78 11.63
C LYS A 137 -23.52 -21.92 12.30
N ASP A 138 -22.64 -22.51 13.11
CA ASP A 138 -21.52 -21.80 13.75
C ASP A 138 -20.49 -21.30 12.73
N VAL A 139 -20.17 -22.11 11.71
CA VAL A 139 -19.31 -21.67 10.60
C VAL A 139 -19.99 -20.57 9.79
N GLU A 140 -21.31 -20.66 9.60
CA GLU A 140 -22.10 -19.61 8.95
C GLU A 140 -22.13 -18.31 9.77
N ASP A 141 -22.27 -18.41 11.10
CA ASP A 141 -22.27 -17.29 12.03
C ASP A 141 -20.88 -16.67 12.14
N ASP A 142 -19.79 -17.44 12.09
CA ASP A 142 -18.43 -16.93 12.00
C ASP A 142 -18.15 -16.22 10.66
N LEU A 143 -18.63 -16.81 9.55
CA LEU A 143 -18.57 -16.17 8.24
C LEU A 143 -19.37 -14.87 8.18
N THR A 144 -20.44 -14.71 8.96
CA THR A 144 -21.25 -13.47 8.99
C THR A 144 -20.70 -12.45 9.99
N THR A 145 -20.45 -12.83 11.25
CA THR A 145 -19.91 -11.98 12.34
C THR A 145 -18.46 -11.56 12.09
N GLY A 146 -17.73 -12.31 11.26
CA GLY A 146 -16.38 -11.99 10.83
C GLY A 146 -15.29 -12.31 11.85
N LYS A 147 -15.54 -13.27 12.73
CA LYS A 147 -14.46 -14.02 13.35
C LYS A 147 -13.70 -14.73 12.23
N ASN A 148 -12.38 -14.61 12.25
CA ASN A 148 -11.47 -15.11 11.21
C ASN A 148 -11.34 -16.65 11.25
N TRP A 149 -12.38 -17.41 11.61
CA TRP A 149 -12.29 -18.85 11.86
C TRP A 149 -11.68 -19.61 10.69
N CYS A 150 -12.13 -19.38 9.47
CA CYS A 150 -11.52 -20.02 8.31
C CYS A 150 -10.03 -19.67 8.10
N LEU A 151 -9.63 -18.45 8.45
CA LEU A 151 -8.23 -18.01 8.40
C LEU A 151 -7.41 -18.53 9.59
N ARG A 152 -8.05 -18.92 10.70
CA ARG A 152 -7.42 -19.43 11.93
C ARG A 152 -7.34 -20.96 11.93
N SER A 153 -8.45 -21.64 11.63
CA SER A 153 -8.63 -23.09 11.69
C SER A 153 -8.09 -23.82 10.44
N HIS A 154 -8.13 -23.18 9.27
CA HIS A 154 -7.45 -23.65 8.06
C HIS A 154 -6.20 -22.82 7.73
N GLY A 155 -5.73 -22.03 8.71
CA GLY A 155 -4.56 -21.14 8.63
C GLY A 155 -3.21 -21.84 8.40
N ARG A 156 -3.18 -23.17 8.32
CA ARG A 156 -2.01 -23.95 7.82
C ARG A 156 -2.01 -24.19 6.31
N ALA A 157 -3.04 -23.77 5.58
CA ALA A 157 -2.78 -23.29 4.23
C ALA A 157 -2.03 -21.96 4.39
N LYS A 158 -0.73 -22.03 4.66
CA LYS A 158 0.15 -20.86 4.66
C LYS A 158 0.01 -20.22 3.29
N MET A 159 -0.86 -19.20 3.22
CA MET A 159 -1.10 -18.32 2.08
C MET A 159 0.13 -17.44 1.75
N SER A 160 1.26 -17.71 2.41
CA SER A 160 2.58 -17.16 2.17
C SER A 160 3.22 -17.90 1.01
N TYR A 161 3.45 -17.19 -0.09
CA TYR A 161 4.48 -17.53 -1.08
C TYR A 161 4.54 -19.02 -1.45
N LEU A 162 3.52 -19.55 -2.12
CA LEU A 162 3.77 -20.71 -2.98
C LEU A 162 4.76 -20.22 -4.04
N LYS A 163 6.04 -20.57 -3.89
CA LYS A 163 7.06 -20.34 -4.92
C LYS A 163 6.56 -21.00 -6.21
N GLY A 164 6.56 -20.28 -7.33
CA GLY A 164 6.00 -20.77 -8.59
C GLY A 164 4.50 -20.54 -8.79
N TRP A 165 3.82 -19.76 -7.92
CA TRP A 165 2.40 -19.40 -8.17
C TRP A 165 2.23 -18.62 -9.49
N GLU A 166 3.26 -17.86 -9.89
CA GLU A 166 3.41 -17.23 -11.20
C GLU A 166 3.19 -18.24 -12.35
N ASN A 167 3.74 -19.46 -12.23
CA ASN A 167 3.69 -20.47 -13.28
C ASN A 167 2.38 -21.28 -13.31
N LEU A 168 1.48 -21.05 -12.35
CA LEU A 168 0.19 -21.73 -12.34
C LEU A 168 -0.72 -21.13 -13.42
N ASN A 169 -1.27 -22.00 -14.28
CA ASN A 169 -2.32 -21.64 -15.24
C ASN A 169 -3.69 -21.45 -14.55
N ASN A 170 -3.70 -20.54 -13.58
CA ASN A 170 -4.84 -20.22 -12.75
C ASN A 170 -5.38 -18.84 -13.13
N THR A 171 -6.68 -18.66 -12.97
CA THR A 171 -7.27 -17.32 -13.00
C THR A 171 -6.85 -16.56 -11.76
N LYS A 172 -5.97 -15.58 -11.92
CA LYS A 172 -5.53 -14.68 -10.85
C LYS A 172 -6.44 -13.45 -10.83
N MET A 173 -6.91 -13.04 -9.66
CA MET A 173 -7.75 -11.85 -9.52
C MET A 173 -7.43 -11.07 -8.26
N PHE A 174 -7.79 -9.79 -8.27
CA PHE A 174 -7.82 -8.94 -7.09
C PHE A 174 -8.98 -7.95 -7.22
N VAL A 175 -9.34 -7.32 -6.11
CA VAL A 175 -10.32 -6.23 -6.14
C VAL A 175 -9.56 -4.91 -6.25
N TRP A 176 -9.76 -4.20 -7.36
CA TRP A 176 -9.22 -2.86 -7.57
C TRP A 176 -10.18 -1.84 -6.96
N ARG A 177 -9.68 -0.93 -6.11
CA ARG A 177 -10.47 0.17 -5.55
C ARG A 177 -9.84 1.48 -5.97
N ASP A 178 -10.66 2.47 -6.30
CA ASP A 178 -10.20 3.82 -6.60
C ASP A 178 -9.24 4.31 -5.49
N PRO A 179 -8.04 4.77 -5.83
CA PRO A 179 -7.04 5.17 -4.86
C PRO A 179 -7.50 6.21 -3.82
N VAL A 180 -8.26 7.23 -4.24
CA VAL A 180 -8.80 8.24 -3.31
C VAL A 180 -9.79 7.60 -2.34
N ASP A 181 -10.72 6.79 -2.85
CA ASP A 181 -11.65 6.02 -2.01
C ASP A 181 -10.91 5.08 -1.03
N ARG A 182 -9.85 4.42 -1.51
CA ARG A 182 -9.02 3.53 -0.70
C ARG A 182 -8.31 4.28 0.43
N PHE A 183 -7.69 5.41 0.12
CA PHE A 183 -7.05 6.30 1.08
C PHE A 183 -8.04 6.76 2.17
N VAL A 184 -9.18 7.32 1.78
CA VAL A 184 -10.20 7.80 2.75
C VAL A 184 -10.71 6.64 3.61
N SER A 185 -10.92 5.46 3.02
CA SER A 185 -11.34 4.27 3.77
C SER A 185 -10.28 3.77 4.74
N MET A 186 -9.01 3.93 4.41
CA MET A 186 -7.90 3.63 5.31
C MET A 186 -7.85 4.66 6.44
N TYR A 187 -7.88 5.96 6.14
CA TYR A 187 -7.88 7.03 7.14
C TYR A 187 -9.01 6.87 8.17
N GLY A 188 -10.25 6.70 7.69
CA GLY A 188 -11.41 6.51 8.57
C GLY A 188 -11.32 5.25 9.44
N HIS A 189 -10.66 4.20 8.97
CA HIS A 189 -10.46 2.98 9.75
C HIS A 189 -9.26 3.10 10.71
N VAL A 190 -8.07 3.32 10.18
CA VAL A 190 -6.81 3.24 10.92
C VAL A 190 -6.65 4.46 11.82
N CYS A 191 -6.85 5.67 11.29
CA CYS A 191 -6.65 6.89 12.07
C CYS A 191 -7.83 7.20 12.97
N ILE A 192 -9.07 7.11 12.46
CA ILE A 192 -10.24 7.55 13.21
C ILE A 192 -10.82 6.46 14.10
N SER A 193 -11.07 5.27 13.56
CA SER A 193 -11.73 4.19 14.31
C SER A 193 -10.76 3.47 15.26
N LEU A 194 -9.54 3.19 14.80
CA LEU A 194 -8.54 2.48 15.60
C LEU A 194 -7.58 3.40 16.37
N LYS A 195 -7.59 4.72 16.10
CA LYS A 195 -6.71 5.70 16.74
C LYS A 195 -5.22 5.36 16.63
N ARG A 196 -4.82 4.82 15.47
CA ARG A 196 -3.50 4.20 15.24
C ARG A 196 -2.54 5.02 14.38
N CYS A 197 -2.91 6.25 14.03
CA CYS A 197 -2.06 7.15 13.23
C CYS A 197 -1.29 8.17 14.08
N GLY A 198 -1.50 8.23 15.40
CA GLY A 198 -0.92 9.28 16.24
C GLY A 198 -1.23 10.67 15.68
N LYS A 199 -0.22 11.56 15.69
CA LYS A 199 -0.32 12.92 15.14
C LYS A 199 -0.58 12.97 13.63
N ALA A 200 -0.15 11.96 12.88
CA ALA A 200 -0.46 11.89 11.44
C ALA A 200 -1.96 11.76 11.17
N GLY A 201 -2.77 11.36 12.16
CA GLY A 201 -4.21 11.22 12.02
C GLY A 201 -5.04 12.48 12.31
N GLU A 202 -4.43 13.58 12.75
CA GLU A 202 -5.13 14.79 13.21
C GLU A 202 -6.00 15.42 12.10
N SER A 203 -5.49 15.42 10.87
CA SER A 203 -6.25 15.82 9.69
C SER A 203 -6.02 14.85 8.53
N ILE A 204 -6.92 14.86 7.56
CA ILE A 204 -6.76 14.03 6.36
C ILE A 204 -5.59 14.49 5.49
N HIS A 205 -5.27 15.79 5.52
CA HIS A 205 -4.11 16.37 4.85
C HIS A 205 -2.81 15.86 5.48
N THR A 206 -2.68 16.00 6.80
CA THR A 206 -1.51 15.51 7.56
C THR A 206 -1.30 14.01 7.34
N ALA A 207 -2.38 13.24 7.28
CA ALA A 207 -2.34 11.82 6.98
C ALA A 207 -1.79 11.55 5.57
N ALA A 208 -2.29 12.25 4.55
CA ALA A 208 -1.82 12.08 3.17
C ALA A 208 -0.32 12.35 3.05
N LYS A 209 0.15 13.47 3.60
CA LYS A 209 1.57 13.85 3.64
C LYS A 209 2.42 12.80 4.34
N ALA A 210 2.07 12.46 5.58
CA ALA A 210 2.85 11.51 6.37
C ALA A 210 2.92 10.11 5.74
N PHE A 211 1.86 9.66 5.05
CA PHE A 211 1.86 8.34 4.41
C PHE A 211 2.69 8.33 3.14
N TYR A 212 2.63 9.42 2.36
CA TYR A 212 3.50 9.62 1.22
C TYR A 212 4.98 9.58 1.67
N GLU A 213 5.35 10.43 2.62
CA GLU A 213 6.71 10.52 3.15
C GLU A 213 7.20 9.18 3.70
N TYR A 214 6.35 8.46 4.43
CA TYR A 214 6.69 7.15 4.94
C TYR A 214 6.97 6.13 3.83
N LEU A 215 6.14 6.06 2.79
CA LEU A 215 6.34 5.10 1.70
C LEU A 215 7.50 5.49 0.80
N GLN A 216 7.76 6.79 0.65
CA GLN A 216 8.85 7.32 -0.14
C GLN A 216 10.20 7.13 0.57
N PHE A 217 10.29 7.55 1.84
CA PHE A 217 11.54 7.72 2.58
C PHE A 217 11.71 6.77 3.78
N GLY A 218 10.67 6.02 4.16
CA GLY A 218 10.71 5.10 5.31
C GLY A 218 10.52 5.77 6.68
N THR A 219 10.13 7.04 6.72
CA THR A 219 9.99 7.84 7.95
C THR A 219 8.73 7.50 8.74
N VAL A 220 8.84 6.62 9.75
CA VAL A 220 7.68 6.18 10.55
C VAL A 220 7.08 7.37 11.30
N PRO A 221 5.76 7.64 11.20
CA PRO A 221 5.13 8.69 11.98
C PRO A 221 5.27 8.42 13.48
N LYS A 222 5.69 9.43 14.26
CA LYS A 222 5.80 9.31 15.73
C LYS A 222 4.47 8.82 16.32
N GLY A 223 4.52 7.73 17.09
CA GLY A 223 3.36 7.13 17.76
C GLY A 223 2.48 6.23 16.88
N ALA A 224 2.92 5.88 15.67
CA ALA A 224 2.24 4.86 14.86
C ALA A 224 2.48 3.44 15.41
N VAL A 225 1.51 2.54 15.18
CA VAL A 225 1.64 1.09 15.39
C VAL A 225 2.77 0.47 14.56
N THR A 226 3.06 -0.81 14.80
CA THR A 226 4.08 -1.59 14.09
C THR A 226 4.12 -1.28 12.59
N PRO A 227 5.33 -1.05 12.01
CA PRO A 227 5.50 -0.68 10.61
C PRO A 227 4.72 -1.59 9.65
N GLU A 228 4.72 -2.91 9.88
CA GLU A 228 4.05 -3.88 9.01
C GLU A 228 2.52 -3.62 8.91
N PHE A 229 1.82 -3.48 10.04
CA PHE A 229 0.37 -3.23 10.03
C PHE A 229 0.04 -1.98 9.21
N PHE A 230 0.82 -0.94 9.42
CA PHE A 230 0.61 0.35 8.77
C PHE A 230 0.88 0.26 7.26
N VAL A 231 2.04 -0.27 6.85
CA VAL A 231 2.43 -0.47 5.45
C VAL A 231 1.33 -1.22 4.69
N HIS A 232 0.77 -2.31 5.23
CA HIS A 232 -0.30 -3.05 4.54
C HIS A 232 -1.54 -2.21 4.27
N HIS A 233 -1.85 -1.26 5.14
CA HIS A 233 -3.07 -0.47 5.01
C HIS A 233 -2.89 0.71 4.06
N ILE A 234 -1.69 1.29 4.00
CA ILE A 234 -1.43 2.52 3.23
C ILE A 234 -0.81 2.26 1.86
N SER A 235 0.01 1.20 1.72
CA SER A 235 0.75 0.89 0.48
C SER A 235 -0.18 0.73 -0.72
N PRO A 236 0.23 1.11 -1.94
CA PRO A 236 -0.55 0.88 -3.16
C PRO A 236 -0.97 -0.57 -3.38
N THR A 237 -2.01 -0.76 -4.18
CA THR A 237 -2.49 -2.10 -4.58
C THR A 237 -1.39 -2.83 -5.34
N SER A 238 -0.63 -2.11 -6.16
CA SER A 238 0.50 -2.62 -6.93
C SER A 238 1.59 -3.26 -6.07
N TRP A 239 1.74 -2.83 -4.82
CA TRP A 239 2.69 -3.43 -3.87
C TRP A 239 2.21 -4.77 -3.30
N SER A 240 0.90 -5.02 -3.35
CA SER A 240 0.32 -6.23 -2.78
C SER A 240 0.54 -7.40 -3.72
N CYS A 241 1.00 -8.53 -3.18
CA CYS A 241 0.88 -9.84 -3.82
C CYS A 241 1.43 -9.90 -5.25
N ASP A 242 2.53 -9.20 -5.53
CA ASP A 242 3.19 -9.14 -6.84
C ASP A 242 2.28 -8.64 -7.97
N ILE A 243 1.15 -8.02 -7.65
CA ILE A 243 0.21 -7.54 -8.66
C ILE A 243 0.90 -6.50 -9.56
N GLY A 244 1.76 -5.66 -8.99
CA GLY A 244 2.54 -4.67 -9.76
C GLY A 244 3.62 -5.29 -10.65
N ALA A 245 4.16 -6.46 -10.28
CA ALA A 245 5.17 -7.15 -11.09
C ALA A 245 4.55 -7.93 -12.26
N TYR A 246 3.32 -8.42 -12.09
CA TYR A 246 2.62 -9.23 -13.09
C TYR A 246 1.23 -8.67 -13.44
N PRO A 247 1.10 -7.39 -13.81
CA PRO A 247 -0.20 -6.72 -13.92
C PRO A 247 -1.12 -7.34 -14.98
N THR A 248 -0.57 -7.93 -16.04
CA THR A 248 -1.30 -8.58 -17.14
C THR A 248 -1.83 -9.96 -16.77
N GLU A 249 -1.28 -10.62 -15.75
CA GLU A 249 -1.74 -11.93 -15.30
C GLU A 249 -2.98 -11.85 -14.42
N PHE A 250 -3.24 -10.69 -13.82
CA PHE A 250 -4.37 -10.48 -12.92
C PHE A 250 -5.59 -9.93 -13.63
N VAL A 251 -6.77 -10.46 -13.29
CA VAL A 251 -8.06 -9.88 -13.64
C VAL A 251 -8.46 -8.86 -12.56
N PRO A 252 -8.40 -7.54 -12.81
CA PRO A 252 -8.84 -6.53 -11.86
C PRO A 252 -10.37 -6.50 -11.76
N ILE A 253 -10.90 -6.72 -10.57
CA ILE A 253 -12.33 -6.58 -10.29
C ILE A 253 -12.57 -5.23 -9.65
N ALA A 254 -13.10 -4.29 -10.43
CA ALA A 254 -13.40 -2.96 -9.93
C ALA A 254 -14.41 -3.05 -8.76
N TYR A 255 -14.00 -2.46 -7.63
CA TYR A 255 -14.81 -2.26 -6.45
C TYR A 255 -16.07 -1.46 -6.81
N SER A 256 -17.14 -1.72 -6.07
CA SER A 256 -18.37 -0.96 -6.18
C SER A 256 -18.99 -0.83 -4.81
N LYS A 257 -19.50 0.36 -4.53
CA LYS A 257 -20.35 0.62 -3.35
C LYS A 257 -21.70 -0.09 -3.47
N LYS A 258 -22.16 -0.34 -4.70
CA LYS A 258 -23.38 -1.11 -5.02
C LYS A 258 -23.04 -2.60 -5.11
N PRO A 259 -23.50 -3.44 -4.16
CA PRO A 259 -23.15 -4.86 -4.11
C PRO A 259 -23.51 -5.63 -5.39
N GLU A 260 -24.63 -5.29 -6.02
CA GLU A 260 -25.17 -5.94 -7.22
C GLU A 260 -24.18 -5.82 -8.39
N VAL A 261 -23.55 -4.67 -8.52
CA VAL A 261 -22.53 -4.40 -9.57
C VAL A 261 -21.28 -5.25 -9.32
N LEU A 262 -20.83 -5.33 -8.07
CA LEU A 262 -19.69 -6.16 -7.70
C LEU A 262 -19.99 -7.65 -7.91
N ILE A 263 -21.17 -8.11 -7.50
CA ILE A 263 -21.64 -9.48 -7.70
C ILE A 263 -21.68 -9.84 -9.19
N LYS A 264 -22.22 -8.95 -10.04
CA LYS A 264 -22.26 -9.17 -11.50
C LYS A 264 -20.86 -9.36 -12.09
N ARG A 265 -19.87 -8.60 -11.60
CA ARG A 265 -18.46 -8.71 -12.03
C ARG A 265 -17.83 -10.02 -11.52
N LEU A 266 -18.01 -10.33 -10.24
CA LEU A 266 -17.48 -11.55 -9.61
C LEU A 266 -18.03 -12.82 -10.24
N ARG A 267 -19.32 -12.85 -10.60
CA ARG A 267 -19.93 -14.00 -11.29
C ARG A 267 -19.20 -14.36 -12.58
N ARG A 268 -18.66 -13.38 -13.31
CA ARG A 268 -17.89 -13.65 -14.55
C ARG A 268 -16.60 -14.39 -14.26
N VAL A 269 -15.90 -14.03 -13.18
CA VAL A 269 -14.65 -14.68 -12.76
C VAL A 269 -14.93 -16.05 -12.16
N PHE A 270 -15.95 -16.16 -11.31
CA PHE A 270 -16.27 -17.40 -10.61
C PHE A 270 -16.80 -18.51 -11.50
N ARG A 271 -17.28 -18.21 -12.71
CA ARG A 271 -17.53 -19.26 -13.71
C ARG A 271 -16.29 -20.07 -14.08
N LYS A 272 -15.08 -19.56 -13.82
CA LYS A 272 -13.82 -20.29 -14.00
C LYS A 272 -13.45 -21.16 -12.80
N VAL A 273 -14.18 -21.04 -11.69
CA VAL A 273 -14.06 -21.96 -10.56
C VAL A 273 -14.91 -23.18 -10.91
N GLU A 274 -14.30 -24.37 -10.91
CA GLU A 274 -14.97 -25.67 -11.10
C GLU A 274 -15.88 -26.03 -9.91
N ALA A 275 -16.68 -25.09 -9.43
CA ALA A 275 -17.62 -25.26 -8.34
C ALA A 275 -19.05 -25.28 -8.89
N PRO A 276 -19.96 -26.07 -8.30
CA PRO A 276 -21.39 -26.03 -8.64
C PRO A 276 -21.94 -24.60 -8.62
N ARG A 277 -22.74 -24.26 -9.65
CA ARG A 277 -23.35 -22.93 -9.79
C ARG A 277 -24.16 -22.50 -8.56
N SER A 278 -24.82 -23.46 -7.91
CA SER A 278 -25.59 -23.23 -6.68
C SER A 278 -24.71 -22.73 -5.52
N TRP A 279 -23.47 -23.21 -5.41
CA TRP A 279 -22.52 -22.78 -4.38
C TRP A 279 -22.05 -21.35 -4.65
N ILE A 280 -21.71 -21.05 -5.92
CA ILE A 280 -21.31 -19.71 -6.35
C ILE A 280 -22.43 -18.70 -6.06
N GLU A 281 -23.68 -19.01 -6.42
CA GLU A 281 -24.80 -18.11 -6.16
C GLU A 281 -25.09 -17.94 -4.66
N LYS A 282 -24.94 -18.99 -3.85
CA LYS A 282 -25.09 -18.88 -2.39
C LYS A 282 -24.02 -17.95 -1.79
N ALA A 283 -22.77 -18.12 -2.20
CA ALA A 283 -21.65 -17.29 -1.77
C ALA A 283 -21.84 -15.80 -2.19
N LEU A 284 -22.27 -15.56 -3.44
CA LEU A 284 -22.58 -14.22 -3.95
C LEU A 284 -23.78 -13.56 -3.24
N ARG A 285 -24.83 -14.30 -2.92
CA ARG A 285 -25.97 -13.78 -2.14
C ARG A 285 -25.56 -13.31 -0.74
N ARG A 286 -24.63 -14.00 -0.09
CA ARG A 286 -24.09 -13.58 1.21
C ARG A 286 -23.25 -12.30 1.11
N LEU A 287 -22.54 -12.09 -0.01
CA LEU A 287 -21.89 -10.80 -0.26
C LEU A 287 -22.93 -9.67 -0.18
N LYS A 288 -24.07 -9.80 -0.87
CA LYS A 288 -25.17 -8.81 -0.84
C LYS A 288 -25.59 -8.48 0.60
N LYS A 289 -25.86 -9.50 1.43
CA LYS A 289 -26.31 -9.37 2.83
C LYS A 289 -25.26 -8.75 3.78
N THR A 290 -23.97 -8.90 3.47
CA THR A 290 -22.88 -8.43 4.35
C THR A 290 -22.34 -7.07 3.93
N THR A 291 -22.34 -6.74 2.63
CA THR A 291 -21.99 -5.40 2.14
C THR A 291 -23.01 -4.34 2.52
N THR A 292 -24.26 -4.73 2.80
CA THR A 292 -25.30 -3.86 3.32
C THR A 292 -25.14 -3.53 4.81
N ASN A 293 -24.20 -4.15 5.56
CA ASN A 293 -24.20 -4.08 7.02
C ASN A 293 -23.13 -3.17 7.67
N LYS A 294 -23.68 -2.18 8.41
CA LYS A 294 -23.24 -1.47 9.64
C LYS A 294 -22.29 -0.26 9.60
N ALA A 295 -21.31 -0.14 8.69
CA ALA A 295 -20.45 1.07 8.70
C ALA A 295 -21.06 2.26 7.93
N ARG A 296 -21.95 2.00 6.96
CA ARG A 296 -22.60 3.01 6.10
C ARG A 296 -24.09 3.23 6.37
N LEU A 297 -24.74 2.35 7.14
CA LEU A 297 -26.12 2.56 7.59
C LEU A 297 -26.21 3.60 8.71
N ASP A 298 -25.08 4.02 9.26
CA ASP A 298 -24.99 5.15 10.19
C ASP A 298 -24.77 6.43 9.37
N PRO A 299 -25.78 7.32 9.28
CA PRO A 299 -25.69 8.56 8.50
C PRO A 299 -24.53 9.44 8.96
N LYS A 300 -24.14 9.41 10.24
CA LYS A 300 -23.01 10.18 10.77
C LYS A 300 -21.68 9.63 10.25
N LYS A 301 -21.55 8.31 10.07
CA LYS A 301 -20.36 7.70 9.44
C LYS A 301 -20.32 7.93 7.94
N ALA A 302 -21.47 7.88 7.26
CA ALA A 302 -21.56 8.22 5.84
C ALA A 302 -21.18 9.69 5.59
N GLY A 303 -21.75 10.61 6.37
CA GLY A 303 -21.46 12.04 6.27
C GLY A 303 -19.98 12.38 6.53
N ARG A 304 -19.34 11.74 7.50
CA ARG A 304 -17.89 11.90 7.73
C ARG A 304 -17.05 11.41 6.56
N TYR A 305 -17.36 10.22 6.03
CA TYR A 305 -16.65 9.69 4.88
C TYR A 305 -16.80 10.58 3.64
N ASP A 306 -18.00 11.08 3.36
CA ASP A 306 -18.23 11.98 2.21
C ASP A 306 -17.58 13.34 2.41
N ARG A 307 -17.53 13.85 3.65
CA ARG A 307 -16.76 15.04 4.02
C ARG A 307 -15.27 14.85 3.70
N TRP A 308 -14.65 13.75 4.14
CA TRP A 308 -13.25 13.46 3.86
C TRP A 308 -12.95 13.29 2.37
N MET A 309 -13.85 12.64 1.62
CA MET A 309 -13.75 12.56 0.16
C MET A 309 -13.74 13.96 -0.48
N ARG A 310 -14.59 14.87 0.00
CA ARG A 310 -14.60 16.27 -0.47
C ARG A 310 -13.30 16.97 -0.11
N GLU A 311 -12.85 16.90 1.14
CA GLU A 311 -11.61 17.55 1.60
C GLU A 311 -10.38 17.13 0.79
N VAL A 312 -10.25 15.84 0.47
CA VAL A 312 -9.15 15.36 -0.39
C VAL A 312 -9.28 15.93 -1.81
N ARG A 313 -10.49 15.98 -2.36
CA ARG A 313 -10.73 16.44 -3.74
C ARG A 313 -10.66 17.95 -3.92
N SER A 314 -10.99 18.71 -2.89
CA SER A 314 -11.01 20.17 -2.91
C SER A 314 -9.66 20.80 -2.56
N ASN A 315 -8.74 20.04 -1.96
CA ASN A 315 -7.41 20.52 -1.60
C ASN A 315 -6.36 19.94 -2.58
N PRO A 316 -5.83 20.76 -3.52
CA PRO A 316 -4.85 20.32 -4.51
C PRO A 316 -3.60 19.66 -3.91
N THR A 317 -3.10 20.19 -2.80
CA THR A 317 -1.93 19.66 -2.10
C THR A 317 -2.20 18.27 -1.53
N THR A 318 -3.32 18.10 -0.83
CA THR A 318 -3.75 16.79 -0.30
C THR A 318 -3.93 15.78 -1.43
N MET A 319 -4.59 16.18 -2.53
CA MET A 319 -4.76 15.32 -3.70
C MET A 319 -3.40 14.92 -4.29
N SER A 320 -2.44 15.84 -4.39
CA SER A 320 -1.10 15.57 -4.92
C SER A 320 -0.39 14.49 -4.13
N TYR A 321 -0.41 14.52 -2.79
CA TYR A 321 0.15 13.44 -1.96
C TYR A 321 -0.53 12.09 -2.22
N VAL A 322 -1.87 12.08 -2.36
CA VAL A 322 -2.61 10.86 -2.66
C VAL A 322 -2.26 10.32 -4.05
N LEU A 323 -2.16 11.19 -5.07
CA LEU A 323 -1.78 10.76 -6.42
C LEU A 323 -0.35 10.26 -6.49
N ALA A 324 0.60 10.96 -5.86
CA ALA A 324 1.99 10.52 -5.77
C ALA A 324 2.12 9.16 -5.06
N THR A 325 1.34 8.95 -4.00
CA THR A 325 1.29 7.66 -3.29
C THR A 325 0.79 6.54 -4.20
N TYR A 326 -0.27 6.77 -4.98
CA TYR A 326 -0.97 5.72 -5.72
C TYR A 326 -0.82 5.81 -7.25
N TYR A 327 0.19 6.52 -7.76
CA TYR A 327 0.39 6.77 -9.19
C TYR A 327 0.35 5.48 -10.01
N HIS A 328 1.13 4.49 -9.61
CA HIS A 328 1.22 3.21 -10.32
C HIS A 328 -0.11 2.45 -10.33
N ASP A 329 -0.97 2.64 -9.32
CA ASP A 329 -2.31 2.04 -9.32
C ASP A 329 -3.21 2.67 -10.40
N TYR A 330 -2.98 3.90 -10.82
CA TYR A 330 -3.70 4.47 -11.96
C TYR A 330 -3.12 3.97 -13.28
N ARG A 331 -1.79 3.98 -13.40
CA ARG A 331 -1.08 3.63 -14.64
C ARG A 331 -1.24 2.16 -15.03
N LEU A 332 -0.96 1.24 -14.10
CA LEU A 332 -0.95 -0.21 -14.36
C LEU A 332 -2.31 -0.75 -14.82
N TRP A 333 -3.41 -0.10 -14.44
CA TRP A 333 -4.77 -0.55 -14.80
C TRP A 333 -5.51 0.44 -15.71
N ASN A 334 -4.77 1.32 -16.39
CA ASN A 334 -5.25 2.30 -17.33
C ASN A 334 -6.49 3.06 -16.82
N LYS A 335 -6.36 3.61 -15.60
CA LYS A 335 -7.40 4.38 -14.95
C LYS A 335 -7.09 5.86 -15.06
N ARG A 336 -8.13 6.65 -15.34
CA ARG A 336 -8.02 8.11 -15.40
C ARG A 336 -7.68 8.64 -14.01
N MET A 337 -6.58 9.39 -13.92
CA MET A 337 -6.24 10.15 -12.72
C MET A 337 -7.19 11.34 -12.56
N PRO A 338 -7.55 11.70 -11.32
CA PRO A 338 -8.21 12.98 -11.03
C PRO A 338 -7.39 14.15 -11.56
N THR A 339 -8.06 15.14 -12.17
CA THR A 339 -7.43 16.41 -12.51
C THR A 339 -7.24 17.21 -11.23
N ILE A 340 -6.01 17.67 -10.99
CA ILE A 340 -5.72 18.66 -9.97
C ILE A 340 -5.81 20.01 -10.67
N ASN A 341 -6.78 20.85 -10.27
CA ASN A 341 -6.76 22.25 -10.68
C ASN A 341 -5.47 22.84 -10.13
N LYS A 342 -4.63 23.40 -11.02
CA LYS A 342 -3.38 24.03 -10.62
C LYS A 342 -3.68 25.09 -9.55
N LEU A 343 -2.85 25.10 -8.51
CA LEU A 343 -2.89 26.10 -7.44
C LEU A 343 -2.77 27.51 -8.02
#